data_AF-A0A8S3QDZ5-F1
#
_entry.id   AF-A0A8S3QDZ5-F1
#
_cell.length_a   1.000
_cell.length_b   1.000
_cell.length_c   1.000
_cell.angle_alpha   90.00
_cell.angle_beta   90.00
_cell.angle_gamma   90.00
#
_symmetry.space_group_name_H-M   'P 1'
#
loop_
_entity.id
_entity.type
_entity.pdbx_description
1 polymer ?
#
loop_
_entity_poly.entity_id
_entity_poly.type
_entity_poly.pdbx_seq_one_letter_code
_entity_poly.pdbx_strand_id
1 'polypeptide(L)'
;MNRPSTGTCMILTKTEANLLYRPSFISSWYGAKAQNKSLSLLVINHNLGEYPVKVDVQVKINEGGKDYIFSGLGSSQRDDDLSKDYGGVIYKYNDQHIELSFPYKENHADTGGLAYTGSDNLYVGPTNLLGPYKDGYVRTRVWLASDMPHIVLNTSVYMSETINYKEITHELGYYPDILTVQTLLSNGYMSDGVGKLLAHN
;
A
#
# COMPACT_ATOMS: atom_id res chain seq x y z
N MET A 1 15.74 -22.33 -7.93
CA MET A 1 14.35 -22.80 -8.12
C MET A 1 13.45 -21.69 -7.60
N ASN A 2 12.88 -20.88 -8.49
CA ASN A 2 12.07 -19.72 -8.11
C ASN A 2 10.75 -20.25 -7.53
N ARG A 3 10.49 -19.99 -6.24
CA ARG A 3 9.19 -20.30 -5.67
C ARG A 3 8.16 -19.34 -6.30
N PRO A 4 7.04 -19.83 -6.84
CA PRO A 4 5.94 -19.00 -7.33
C PRO A 4 5.27 -18.21 -6.19
N SER A 5 4.62 -17.09 -6.51
CA SER A 5 3.88 -16.27 -5.55
C SER A 5 2.47 -16.82 -5.29
N THR A 6 1.94 -16.58 -4.08
CA THR A 6 0.57 -16.97 -3.72
C THR A 6 -0.23 -15.71 -3.41
N GLY A 7 -1.36 -15.51 -4.09
CA GLY A 7 -2.30 -14.45 -3.73
C GLY A 7 -3.20 -14.92 -2.59
N THR A 8 -3.35 -14.12 -1.54
CA THR A 8 -4.33 -14.34 -0.47
C THR A 8 -5.40 -13.26 -0.56
N CYS A 9 -6.65 -13.68 -0.56
CA CYS A 9 -7.83 -12.82 -0.59
C CYS A 9 -8.61 -13.03 0.71
N MET A 10 -8.87 -11.94 1.42
CA MET A 10 -9.68 -11.93 2.63
C MET A 10 -10.85 -10.98 2.44
N ILE A 11 -12.06 -11.49 2.66
CA ILE A 11 -13.32 -10.75 2.55
C ILE A 11 -13.94 -10.63 3.94
N LEU A 12 -14.30 -9.40 4.27
CA LEU A 12 -14.91 -9.04 5.54
C LEU A 12 -16.33 -8.56 5.29
N THR A 13 -17.29 -9.04 6.08
CA THR A 13 -18.69 -8.67 5.92
C THR A 13 -19.07 -7.36 6.55
N LYS A 14 -20.25 -6.91 6.13
CA LYS A 14 -20.96 -5.78 6.69
C LYS A 14 -20.93 -5.78 8.21
N THR A 15 -20.45 -4.70 8.80
CA THR A 15 -20.53 -4.50 10.25
C THR A 15 -21.34 -3.28 10.61
N GLU A 16 -22.21 -3.44 11.61
CA GLU A 16 -22.95 -2.32 12.17
C GLU A 16 -21.99 -1.46 13.02
N ALA A 17 -21.47 -0.41 12.38
CA ALA A 17 -20.63 0.67 12.93
C ALA A 17 -19.26 0.26 13.53
N ASN A 18 -18.21 0.96 13.06
CA ASN A 18 -16.76 0.73 13.25
C ASN A 18 -16.17 -0.38 12.38
N LEU A 19 -15.92 -0.02 11.12
CA LEU A 19 -15.40 -0.90 10.06
C LEU A 19 -14.04 -1.55 10.38
N LEU A 20 -13.24 -0.98 11.29
CA LEU A 20 -11.98 -1.55 11.76
C LEU A 20 -11.82 -1.27 13.27
N TYR A 21 -11.40 -2.28 14.04
CA TYR A 21 -10.93 -2.03 15.40
C TYR A 21 -9.63 -1.22 15.37
N ARG A 22 -9.19 -0.73 16.53
CA ARG A 22 -7.93 -0.01 16.65
C ARG A 22 -6.79 -0.92 16.16
N PRO A 23 -5.89 -0.46 15.27
CA PRO A 23 -4.79 -1.27 14.79
C PRO A 23 -3.91 -1.76 15.95
N SER A 24 -3.50 -3.03 15.89
CA SER A 24 -2.53 -3.65 16.80
C SER A 24 -1.20 -2.90 16.87
N PHE A 25 -0.81 -2.20 15.79
CA PHE A 25 0.39 -1.38 15.78
C PHE A 25 0.20 -0.07 15.01
N ILE A 26 0.75 1.01 15.57
CA ILE A 26 0.88 2.33 14.95
C ILE A 26 2.30 2.83 15.18
N SER A 27 3.03 3.13 14.12
CA SER A 27 4.38 3.67 14.25
C SER A 27 4.39 5.16 14.61
N SER A 28 5.53 5.67 15.06
CA SER A 28 5.81 7.11 15.01
C SER A 28 5.85 7.61 13.55
N TRP A 29 5.83 8.92 13.36
CA TRP A 29 6.18 9.53 12.08
C TRP A 29 7.70 9.51 11.90
N TYR A 30 8.15 9.06 10.73
CA TYR A 30 9.56 9.04 10.34
C TYR A 30 9.78 10.04 9.20
N GLY A 31 10.89 10.77 9.23
CA GLY A 31 11.29 11.60 8.10
C GLY A 31 11.56 10.71 6.88
N ALA A 32 11.01 11.09 5.74
CA ALA A 32 11.17 10.40 4.47
C ALA A 32 11.67 11.36 3.40
N LYS A 33 12.52 10.86 2.51
CA LYS A 33 13.11 11.64 1.44
C LYS A 33 13.27 10.81 0.17
N ALA A 34 12.56 11.20 -0.87
CA ALA A 34 12.78 10.69 -2.22
C ALA A 34 14.08 11.29 -2.81
N GLN A 35 14.61 10.63 -3.84
CA GLN A 35 15.86 10.99 -4.51
C GLN A 35 17.07 11.02 -3.56
N ASN A 36 17.03 10.22 -2.50
CA ASN A 36 18.14 10.03 -1.58
C ASN A 36 18.41 8.54 -1.38
N LYS A 37 19.50 8.05 -1.96
CA LYS A 37 19.89 6.62 -1.92
C LYS A 37 20.10 6.10 -0.49
N SER A 38 20.60 6.92 0.43
CA SER A 38 20.84 6.48 1.82
C SER A 38 19.55 6.39 2.64
N LEU A 39 18.48 7.04 2.18
CA LEU A 39 17.17 7.03 2.83
C LEU A 39 16.12 6.26 2.03
N SER A 40 16.49 5.59 0.94
CA SER A 40 15.55 4.94 0.03
C SER A 40 14.86 3.70 0.61
N LEU A 41 15.32 3.21 1.75
CA LEU A 41 14.73 2.10 2.49
C LEU A 41 14.58 2.48 3.96
N LEU A 42 13.37 2.32 4.48
CA LEU A 42 13.06 2.42 5.90
C LEU A 42 12.40 1.13 6.38
N VAL A 43 12.97 0.53 7.43
CA VAL A 43 12.41 -0.67 8.09
C VAL A 43 11.74 -0.26 9.39
N ILE A 44 10.46 -0.61 9.56
CA ILE A 44 9.67 -0.34 10.76
C ILE A 44 9.25 -1.67 11.38
N ASN A 45 9.82 -2.00 12.54
CA ASN A 45 9.50 -3.21 13.27
C ASN A 45 8.19 -3.05 14.05
N HIS A 46 7.24 -3.96 13.83
CA HIS A 46 6.01 -4.06 14.62
C HIS A 46 6.02 -5.24 15.60
N ASN A 47 6.84 -6.27 15.36
CA ASN A 47 7.10 -7.41 16.24
C ASN A 47 5.81 -8.11 16.74
N LEU A 48 4.81 -8.23 15.86
CA LEU A 48 3.52 -8.82 16.22
C LEU A 48 3.55 -10.36 16.15
N GLY A 49 4.50 -10.96 15.42
CA GLY A 49 4.64 -12.41 15.30
C GLY A 49 3.59 -13.06 14.39
N GLU A 50 2.79 -12.25 13.71
CA GLU A 50 1.72 -12.67 12.80
C GLU A 50 1.74 -11.78 11.56
N TYR A 51 1.43 -12.37 10.40
CA TYR A 51 1.25 -11.59 9.18
C TYR A 51 0.04 -10.67 9.33
N PRO A 52 0.21 -9.36 9.11
CA PRO A 52 -0.91 -8.43 9.05
C PRO A 52 -1.93 -8.84 7.98
N VAL A 53 -3.21 -8.63 8.26
CA VAL A 53 -4.29 -8.79 7.27
C VAL A 53 -4.65 -7.47 6.58
N LYS A 54 -4.12 -6.35 7.13
CA LYS A 54 -4.12 -5.04 6.50
C LYS A 54 -2.96 -4.21 7.01
N VAL A 55 -2.30 -3.52 6.09
CA VAL A 55 -1.35 -2.44 6.40
C VAL A 55 -1.86 -1.16 5.76
N ASP A 56 -1.65 -0.03 6.43
CA ASP A 56 -1.88 1.31 5.88
C ASP A 56 -0.60 2.12 6.06
N VAL A 57 0.02 2.49 4.94
CA VAL A 57 1.16 3.39 4.90
C VAL A 57 0.65 4.79 4.59
N GLN A 58 0.91 5.72 5.49
CA GLN A 58 0.52 7.11 5.37
C GLN A 58 1.72 7.96 5.03
N VAL A 59 1.61 8.75 3.97
CA VAL A 59 2.62 9.70 3.50
C VAL A 59 2.11 11.10 3.75
N LYS A 60 2.73 11.80 4.68
CA LYS A 60 2.36 13.16 5.08
C LYS A 60 3.28 14.18 4.43
N ILE A 61 2.67 15.09 3.68
CA ILE A 61 3.32 16.19 2.99
C ILE A 61 2.82 17.51 3.59
N ASN A 62 3.70 18.51 3.71
CA ASN A 62 3.31 19.85 4.09
C ASN A 62 3.33 20.77 2.87
N GLU A 63 2.19 21.40 2.56
CA GLU A 63 2.06 22.37 1.47
C GLU A 63 1.33 23.60 2.02
N GLY A 64 1.95 24.78 1.91
CA GLY A 64 1.37 26.04 2.41
C GLY A 64 1.02 26.02 3.91
N GLY A 65 1.78 25.29 4.73
CA GLY A 65 1.53 25.18 6.18
C GLY A 65 0.40 24.21 6.56
N LYS A 66 -0.15 23.46 5.60
CA LYS A 66 -1.17 22.42 5.84
C LYS A 66 -0.59 21.04 5.55
N ASP A 67 -0.97 20.07 6.38
CA ASP A 67 -0.59 18.67 6.20
C ASP A 67 -1.63 17.95 5.33
N TYR A 68 -1.14 17.23 4.32
CA TYR A 68 -1.92 16.35 3.43
C TYR A 68 -1.40 14.92 3.59
N ILE A 69 -2.31 13.96 3.71
CA ILE A 69 -1.96 12.54 3.89
C ILE A 69 -2.37 11.76 2.64
N PHE A 70 -1.39 11.18 1.97
CA PHE A 70 -1.54 10.25 0.85
C PHE A 70 -1.32 8.82 1.33
N SER A 71 -1.81 7.84 0.59
CA SER A 71 -1.52 6.43 0.84
C SER A 71 -0.24 6.02 0.12
N GLY A 72 0.64 5.29 0.82
CA GLY A 72 1.61 4.42 0.18
C GLY A 72 0.90 3.25 -0.51
N LEU A 73 1.57 2.64 -1.47
CA LEU A 73 0.98 1.61 -2.33
C LEU A 73 1.79 0.32 -2.20
N GLY A 74 1.12 -0.83 -2.16
CA GLY A 74 1.82 -2.12 -2.09
C GLY A 74 2.66 -2.41 -3.35
N SER A 75 2.40 -1.70 -4.45
CA SER A 75 3.09 -1.87 -5.72
C SER A 75 3.41 -0.51 -6.35
N SER A 76 4.45 -0.48 -7.18
CA SER A 76 4.69 0.67 -8.04
C SER A 76 3.54 0.84 -9.03
N GLN A 77 3.11 2.08 -9.25
CA GLN A 77 2.19 2.41 -10.33
C GLN A 77 2.91 2.62 -11.68
N ARG A 78 4.23 2.83 -11.65
CA ARG A 78 5.00 3.21 -12.83
C ARG A 78 6.50 3.00 -12.65
N ASP A 79 7.18 2.60 -13.72
CA ASP A 79 8.65 2.52 -13.79
C ASP A 79 9.29 3.83 -14.31
N ASP A 80 10.59 4.03 -14.10
CA ASP A 80 11.33 5.26 -14.41
C ASP A 80 11.78 5.41 -15.88
N ASP A 81 11.52 4.40 -16.73
CA ASP A 81 11.97 4.25 -18.12
C ASP A 81 11.54 5.36 -19.13
N LEU A 82 10.64 6.27 -18.75
CA LEU A 82 10.07 7.26 -19.68
C LEU A 82 10.41 8.71 -19.35
N SER A 83 11.39 8.98 -18.47
CA SER A 83 11.79 10.35 -18.08
C SER A 83 10.62 11.24 -17.63
N LYS A 84 9.57 10.63 -17.08
CA LYS A 84 8.41 11.35 -16.56
C LYS A 84 8.37 11.19 -15.05
N ASP A 85 7.63 12.08 -14.41
CA ASP A 85 7.39 11.98 -12.97
C ASP A 85 6.65 10.68 -12.63
N TYR A 86 7.10 10.13 -11.51
CA TYR A 86 6.52 8.98 -10.85
C TYR A 86 6.55 9.25 -9.35
N GLY A 87 5.81 8.46 -8.58
CA GLY A 87 5.87 8.61 -7.15
C GLY A 87 5.06 7.59 -6.42
N GLY A 88 5.06 7.76 -5.11
CA GLY A 88 4.44 6.84 -4.18
C GLY A 88 5.51 6.10 -3.39
N VAL A 89 5.26 6.00 -2.09
CA VAL A 89 5.99 5.10 -1.21
C VAL A 89 5.49 3.69 -1.49
N ILE A 90 6.40 2.80 -1.87
CA ILE A 90 6.10 1.39 -2.06
C ILE A 90 6.38 0.66 -0.75
N TYR A 91 5.62 -0.38 -0.44
CA TYR A 91 5.89 -1.17 0.75
C TYR A 91 5.59 -2.65 0.60
N LYS A 92 6.26 -3.42 1.44
CA LYS A 92 6.02 -4.84 1.68
C LYS A 92 6.25 -5.13 3.17
N TYR A 93 5.73 -6.22 3.69
CA TYR A 93 5.78 -6.52 5.11
C TYR A 93 5.83 -8.02 5.36
N ASN A 94 6.20 -8.44 6.56
CA ASN A 94 6.09 -9.82 7.00
C ASN A 94 5.47 -9.86 8.40
N ASP A 95 5.71 -10.93 9.16
CA ASP A 95 5.22 -11.12 10.52
C ASP A 95 5.97 -10.28 11.59
N GLN A 96 7.07 -9.63 11.22
CA GLN A 96 7.94 -8.88 12.13
C GLN A 96 8.01 -7.38 11.81
N HIS A 97 8.09 -7.01 10.53
CA HIS A 97 8.39 -5.66 10.12
C HIS A 97 7.79 -5.28 8.76
N ILE A 98 7.75 -3.97 8.52
CA ILE A 98 7.36 -3.35 7.26
C ILE A 98 8.59 -2.69 6.64
N GLU A 99 8.79 -2.91 5.34
CA GLU A 99 9.79 -2.23 4.54
C GLU A 99 9.10 -1.19 3.66
N LEU A 100 9.47 0.07 3.85
CA LEU A 100 9.06 1.19 3.01
C LEU A 100 10.21 1.54 2.06
N SER A 101 9.92 1.54 0.77
CA SER A 101 10.85 1.96 -0.27
C SER A 101 10.44 3.32 -0.83
N PHE A 102 11.38 4.27 -0.82
CA PHE A 102 11.18 5.61 -1.36
C PHE A 102 11.82 5.72 -2.73
N PRO A 103 11.16 6.37 -3.71
CA PRO A 103 11.72 6.59 -5.03
C PRO A 103 13.09 7.24 -4.97
N TYR A 104 14.07 6.66 -5.64
CA TYR A 104 15.32 7.32 -5.95
C TYR A 104 15.76 6.90 -7.34
N LYS A 105 16.38 7.82 -8.05
CA LYS A 105 16.94 7.56 -9.37
C LYS A 105 18.03 6.50 -9.29
N GLU A 106 17.83 5.37 -9.97
CA GLU A 106 18.91 4.48 -10.37
C GLU A 106 19.39 4.83 -11.78
N ASN A 107 18.45 5.08 -12.72
CA ASN A 107 18.73 5.39 -14.13
C ASN A 107 17.95 6.65 -14.58
N HIS A 108 18.28 7.25 -15.73
CA HIS A 108 17.51 8.34 -16.36
C HIS A 108 17.32 9.65 -15.54
N ALA A 109 16.14 9.96 -15.01
CA ALA A 109 15.78 11.29 -14.47
C ALA A 109 15.35 11.25 -12.99
N ASP A 110 15.63 12.31 -12.22
CA ASP A 110 15.37 12.41 -10.77
C ASP A 110 13.95 12.91 -10.45
N THR A 111 12.97 12.28 -11.10
CA THR A 111 11.58 12.74 -11.17
C THR A 111 10.65 12.05 -10.16
N GLY A 112 11.19 11.11 -9.37
CA GLY A 112 10.43 10.35 -8.37
C GLY A 112 10.14 11.16 -7.10
N GLY A 113 8.89 11.20 -6.65
CA GLY A 113 8.47 11.82 -5.39
C GLY A 113 7.80 10.85 -4.41
N LEU A 114 7.76 11.19 -3.12
CA LEU A 114 6.97 10.47 -2.11
C LEU A 114 5.48 10.48 -2.45
N ALA A 115 5.00 11.62 -2.97
CA ALA A 115 3.68 11.79 -3.56
C ALA A 115 3.79 12.64 -4.83
N TYR A 116 2.99 12.31 -5.84
CA TYR A 116 2.92 13.04 -7.09
C TYR A 116 1.48 13.47 -7.37
N THR A 117 1.25 14.78 -7.49
CA THR A 117 -0.06 15.36 -7.71
C THR A 117 -0.16 16.07 -9.06
N GLY A 118 0.71 15.76 -10.02
CA GLY A 118 0.78 16.47 -11.30
C GLY A 118 1.61 17.75 -11.19
N SER A 119 2.64 17.88 -12.04
CA SER A 119 3.44 19.09 -12.16
C SER A 119 2.64 20.27 -12.75
N ASP A 120 3.14 21.50 -12.59
CA ASP A 120 2.72 22.72 -13.31
C ASP A 120 1.21 23.04 -13.33
N ASN A 121 0.54 23.05 -12.16
CA ASN A 121 -0.89 23.36 -12.04
C ASN A 121 -1.83 22.44 -12.84
N LEU A 122 -1.37 21.24 -13.23
CA LEU A 122 -2.16 20.34 -14.07
C LEU A 122 -3.21 19.55 -13.27
N TYR A 123 -3.03 19.40 -11.95
CA TYR A 123 -4.10 18.89 -11.09
C TYR A 123 -4.99 20.03 -10.61
N VAL A 124 -6.21 20.04 -11.14
CA VAL A 124 -7.26 20.98 -10.74
C VAL A 124 -8.20 20.28 -9.74
N GLY A 125 -7.80 20.28 -8.47
CA GLY A 125 -8.65 19.92 -7.35
C GLY A 125 -9.19 21.16 -6.62
N PRO A 126 -9.97 20.99 -5.53
CA PRO A 126 -10.35 22.11 -4.66
C PRO A 126 -9.15 22.80 -4.00
N THR A 127 -7.95 22.21 -4.09
CA THR A 127 -6.68 22.78 -3.65
C THR A 127 -5.61 22.45 -4.68
N ASN A 128 -4.79 23.45 -5.03
CA ASN A 128 -3.65 23.27 -5.91
C ASN A 128 -2.50 22.64 -5.11
N LEU A 129 -2.23 21.37 -5.35
CA LEU A 129 -1.08 20.65 -4.80
C LEU A 129 -0.03 20.53 -5.90
N LEU A 130 1.14 21.15 -5.68
CA LEU A 130 2.16 21.38 -6.71
C LEU A 130 3.32 20.38 -6.60
N GLY A 131 3.02 19.10 -6.36
CA GLY A 131 4.01 18.04 -6.39
C GLY A 131 4.79 17.99 -7.72
N PRO A 132 5.91 17.25 -7.80
CA PRO A 132 6.30 16.16 -6.91
C PRO A 132 6.81 16.59 -5.54
N TYR A 133 6.42 15.84 -4.51
CA TYR A 133 6.89 16.05 -3.14
C TYR A 133 8.05 15.12 -2.83
N LYS A 134 9.26 15.68 -2.70
CA LYS A 134 10.49 14.90 -2.43
C LYS A 134 10.74 14.69 -0.93
N ASP A 135 10.21 15.54 -0.07
CA ASP A 135 10.41 15.50 1.38
C ASP A 135 9.05 15.37 2.10
N GLY A 136 9.03 14.64 3.22
CA GLY A 136 7.82 14.45 4.01
C GLY A 136 8.03 13.53 5.20
N TYR A 137 6.92 13.00 5.72
CA TYR A 137 6.93 12.04 6.81
C TYR A 137 6.10 10.80 6.44
N VAL A 138 6.50 9.64 6.94
CA VAL A 138 5.73 8.40 6.78
C VAL A 138 5.37 7.78 8.12
N ARG A 139 4.24 7.09 8.16
CA ARG A 139 3.78 6.30 9.31
C ARG A 139 3.07 5.05 8.82
N THR A 140 3.14 3.97 9.58
CA THR A 140 2.41 2.74 9.30
C THR A 140 1.38 2.44 10.38
N ARG A 141 0.26 1.85 9.95
CA ARG A 141 -0.77 1.26 10.81
C ARG A 141 -0.99 -0.19 10.37
N VAL A 142 -1.13 -1.09 11.33
CA VAL A 142 -1.15 -2.53 11.09
C VAL A 142 -2.31 -3.15 11.84
N TRP A 143 -3.08 -3.97 11.13
CA TRP A 143 -4.18 -4.73 11.69
C TRP A 143 -3.91 -6.23 11.51
N LEU A 144 -4.10 -6.97 12.59
CA LEU A 144 -4.14 -8.43 12.60
C LEU A 144 -5.56 -8.92 12.31
N ALA A 145 -5.71 -10.23 12.09
CA ALA A 145 -7.01 -10.86 11.88
C ALA A 145 -7.97 -10.61 13.05
N SER A 146 -7.44 -10.57 14.29
CA SER A 146 -8.18 -10.25 15.51
C SER A 146 -8.67 -8.80 15.57
N ASP A 147 -8.06 -7.88 14.82
CA ASP A 147 -8.49 -6.48 14.72
C ASP A 147 -9.56 -6.26 13.64
N MET A 148 -9.90 -7.32 12.89
CA MET A 148 -10.91 -7.25 11.85
C MET A 148 -12.31 -7.54 12.40
N PRO A 149 -13.33 -6.96 11.78
CA PRO A 149 -14.69 -7.45 11.94
C PRO A 149 -14.82 -8.91 11.50
N HIS A 150 -16.02 -9.48 11.64
CA HIS A 150 -16.31 -10.86 11.25
C HIS A 150 -15.80 -11.18 9.82
N ILE A 151 -14.77 -12.04 9.76
CA ILE A 151 -14.20 -12.56 8.51
C ILE A 151 -15.13 -13.66 8.01
N VAL A 152 -15.62 -13.51 6.79
CA VAL A 152 -16.51 -14.49 6.15
C VAL A 152 -15.82 -15.39 5.16
N LEU A 153 -14.73 -14.91 4.57
CA LEU A 153 -13.93 -15.67 3.64
C LEU A 153 -12.47 -15.26 3.79
N ASN A 154 -11.62 -16.25 4.03
CA ASN A 154 -10.18 -16.12 3.94
C ASN A 154 -9.69 -17.26 3.05
N THR A 155 -9.21 -16.93 1.86
CA THR A 155 -8.80 -17.93 0.87
C THR A 155 -7.48 -17.53 0.22
N SER A 156 -6.67 -18.53 -0.10
CA SER A 156 -5.44 -18.34 -0.86
C SER A 156 -5.56 -19.03 -2.22
N VAL A 157 -5.06 -18.35 -3.25
CA VAL A 157 -5.02 -18.81 -4.62
C VAL A 157 -3.59 -18.75 -5.13
N TYR A 158 -3.19 -19.80 -5.82
CA TYR A 158 -1.91 -19.85 -6.50
C TYR A 158 -1.96 -19.03 -7.79
N MET A 159 -0.98 -18.16 -8.00
CA MET A 159 -0.83 -17.37 -9.22
C MET A 159 0.53 -17.65 -9.84
N SER A 160 0.59 -17.70 -11.17
CA SER A 160 1.83 -17.89 -11.93
C SER A 160 1.75 -17.15 -13.26
N GLU A 161 2.84 -17.16 -14.02
CA GLU A 161 2.85 -16.64 -15.39
C GLU A 161 1.78 -17.30 -16.28
N THR A 162 1.42 -18.55 -15.99
CA THR A 162 0.39 -19.31 -16.70
C THR A 162 -1.00 -19.26 -16.04
N ILE A 163 -1.08 -18.84 -14.78
CA ILE A 163 -2.33 -18.68 -14.02
C ILE A 163 -2.39 -17.21 -13.58
N ASN A 164 -2.81 -16.36 -14.52
CA ASN A 164 -2.82 -14.90 -14.38
C ASN A 164 -4.20 -14.33 -14.00
N TYR A 165 -5.22 -15.17 -13.87
CA TYR A 165 -6.57 -14.80 -13.47
C TYR A 165 -7.22 -15.90 -12.62
N LYS A 166 -7.95 -15.48 -11.58
CA LYS A 166 -8.76 -16.36 -10.75
C LYS A 166 -10.01 -15.61 -10.25
N GLU A 167 -11.16 -16.20 -10.50
CA GLU A 167 -12.42 -15.77 -9.88
C GLU A 167 -12.60 -16.44 -8.51
N ILE A 168 -13.06 -15.67 -7.52
CA ILE A 168 -13.37 -16.13 -6.18
C ILE A 168 -14.80 -15.69 -5.86
N THR A 169 -15.72 -16.66 -5.76
CA THR A 169 -17.10 -16.40 -5.35
C THR A 169 -17.17 -16.29 -3.82
N HIS A 170 -17.81 -15.23 -3.33
CA HIS A 170 -17.90 -14.96 -1.88
C HIS A 170 -19.26 -15.32 -1.26
N GLU A 171 -20.27 -15.63 -2.08
CA GLU A 171 -21.62 -16.09 -1.68
C GLU A 171 -22.38 -15.22 -0.67
N LEU A 172 -21.91 -14.00 -0.38
CA LEU A 172 -22.52 -13.11 0.62
C LEU A 172 -23.93 -12.63 0.26
N GLY A 173 -24.27 -12.60 -1.04
CA GLY A 173 -25.53 -12.00 -1.51
C GLY A 173 -25.58 -10.47 -1.40
N TYR A 174 -24.49 -9.82 -0.99
CA TYR A 174 -24.31 -8.37 -0.94
C TYR A 174 -22.82 -8.00 -1.09
N TYR A 175 -22.52 -6.72 -1.34
CA TYR A 175 -21.15 -6.23 -1.43
C TYR A 175 -20.48 -6.16 -0.05
N PRO A 176 -19.26 -6.69 0.11
CA PRO A 176 -18.54 -6.61 1.38
C PRO A 176 -18.16 -5.15 1.71
N ASP A 177 -18.16 -4.82 2.99
CA ASP A 177 -17.71 -3.49 3.46
C ASP A 177 -16.18 -3.33 3.30
N ILE A 178 -15.43 -4.43 3.51
CA ILE A 178 -13.99 -4.45 3.33
C ILE A 178 -13.57 -5.71 2.59
N LEU A 179 -12.73 -5.51 1.58
CA LEU A 179 -12.00 -6.53 0.86
C LEU A 179 -10.51 -6.21 0.99
N THR A 180 -9.72 -7.16 1.46
CA THR A 180 -8.26 -7.07 1.38
C THR A 180 -7.75 -8.16 0.44
N VAL A 181 -6.79 -7.77 -0.40
CA VAL A 181 -6.09 -8.69 -1.29
C VAL A 181 -4.61 -8.46 -1.04
N GLN A 182 -3.89 -9.52 -0.75
CA GLN A 182 -2.47 -9.48 -0.40
C GLN A 182 -1.75 -10.54 -1.22
N THR A 183 -0.52 -10.28 -1.62
CA THR A 183 0.30 -11.23 -2.38
C THR A 183 1.47 -11.67 -1.51
N LEU A 184 1.52 -12.95 -1.17
CA LEU A 184 2.68 -13.58 -0.56
C LEU A 184 3.74 -13.85 -1.65
N LEU A 185 4.86 -13.16 -1.49
CA LEU A 185 6.03 -13.26 -2.34
C LEU A 185 6.89 -14.45 -1.90
N SER A 186 7.67 -14.96 -2.85
CA SER A 186 8.54 -16.13 -2.67
C SER A 186 9.62 -15.96 -1.59
N ASN A 187 9.95 -14.72 -1.24
CA ASN A 187 10.90 -14.34 -0.20
C ASN A 187 10.26 -14.18 1.19
N GLY A 188 8.98 -14.54 1.35
CA GLY A 188 8.28 -14.48 2.64
C GLY A 188 7.71 -13.10 2.99
N TYR A 189 7.77 -12.13 2.08
CA TYR A 189 7.09 -10.84 2.26
C TYR A 189 5.70 -10.88 1.64
N MET A 190 4.78 -10.12 2.22
CA MET A 190 3.49 -9.78 1.66
C MET A 190 3.50 -8.34 1.12
N SER A 191 2.65 -8.09 0.13
CA SER A 191 2.33 -6.75 -0.37
C SER A 191 0.84 -6.67 -0.68
N ASP A 192 0.25 -5.50 -0.50
CA ASP A 192 -1.16 -5.28 -0.80
C ASP A 192 -1.38 -5.25 -2.32
N GLY A 193 -2.34 -6.06 -2.78
CA GLY A 193 -2.87 -5.98 -4.12
C GLY A 193 -3.61 -4.66 -4.32
N VAL A 194 -3.41 -4.03 -5.48
CA VAL A 194 -4.14 -2.80 -5.85
C VAL A 194 -5.45 -3.21 -6.53
N GLY A 195 -6.58 -3.02 -5.83
CA GLY A 195 -7.90 -3.36 -6.33
C GLY A 195 -8.66 -2.17 -6.92
N LYS A 196 -9.53 -2.45 -7.90
CA LYS A 196 -10.60 -1.53 -8.35
C LYS A 196 -11.93 -2.25 -8.18
N LEU A 197 -12.87 -1.66 -7.44
CA LEU A 197 -14.25 -2.15 -7.39
C LEU A 197 -14.96 -1.70 -8.68
N LEU A 198 -15.42 -2.65 -9.49
CA LEU A 198 -16.34 -2.40 -10.59
C LEU A 198 -17.72 -2.89 -10.15
N ALA A 199 -18.63 -1.97 -9.87
CA ALA A 199 -20.04 -2.31 -9.74
C ALA A 199 -20.60 -2.49 -11.16
N HIS A 200 -20.98 -3.73 -11.50
CA HIS A 200 -21.82 -3.98 -12.66
C HIS A 200 -23.28 -3.84 -12.22
N ASN A 201 -24.00 -2.91 -12.83
CA ASN A 201 -25.45 -2.71 -12.66
C ASN A 201 -26.23 -3.86 -13.30
#